data_AF-A0A838UYN5-F1
#
_entry.id   AF-A0A838UYN5-F1
#
_cell.length_a   1.000
_cell.length_b   1.000
_cell.length_c   1.000
_cell.angle_alpha   90.00
_cell.angle_beta   90.00
_cell.angle_gamma   90.00
#
_symmetry.space_group_name_H-M   'P 1'
#
loop_
_entity.id
_entity.type
_entity.pdbx_description
1 polymer ?
#
loop_
_entity_poly.entity_id
_entity_poly.type
_entity_poly.pdbx_seq_one_letter_code
_entity_poly.pdbx_strand_id
1 'polypeptide(L)'
;GPTIAAALLAGLALHLTAPAHAAGAAHWWPLLMLVSGLFAVQLAWLRRGTRAGLAFGAAAAEVCLSLGVWLAGQWPYLVRPTLRATDALVNGPMYTALAITLAVGMTLLLPLLGLFYYLFVIRWSGGKMVQA
;
A
#
# COMPACT_ATOMS: atom_id res chain seq x y z
N GLY A 1 -7.92 -18.61 4.89
CA GLY A 1 -7.00 -18.34 3.79
C GLY A 1 -5.62 -18.05 4.35
N PRO A 2 -4.54 -18.54 3.73
CA PRO A 2 -3.17 -18.44 4.25
C PRO A 2 -2.74 -17.00 4.60
N THR A 3 -3.32 -16.00 3.95
CA THR A 3 -3.13 -14.56 4.22
C THR A 3 -3.66 -14.09 5.58
N ILE A 4 -4.80 -14.61 6.02
CA ILE A 4 -5.38 -14.27 7.34
C ILE A 4 -4.51 -14.87 8.45
N ALA A 5 -4.01 -16.09 8.26
CA ALA A 5 -3.09 -16.73 9.18
C ALA A 5 -1.76 -15.97 9.27
N ALA A 6 -1.22 -15.52 8.13
CA ALA A 6 -0.02 -14.69 8.09
C ALA A 6 -0.21 -13.34 8.78
N ALA A 7 -1.37 -12.68 8.59
CA ALA A 7 -1.68 -11.42 9.25
C ALA A 7 -1.81 -11.56 10.78
N LEU A 8 -2.45 -12.63 11.26
CA LEU A 8 -2.56 -12.93 12.68
C LEU A 8 -1.20 -13.27 13.30
N LEU A 9 -0.40 -14.09 12.62
CA LEU A 9 0.97 -14.40 13.03
C LEU A 9 1.84 -13.15 13.06
N ALA A 10 1.75 -12.29 12.04
CA ALA A 10 2.48 -11.03 12.00
C ALA A 10 2.06 -10.11 13.15
N GLY A 11 0.76 -9.98 13.43
CA GLY A 11 0.26 -9.17 14.54
C GLY A 11 0.69 -9.70 15.91
N LEU A 12 0.63 -11.02 16.11
CA LEU A 12 1.08 -11.66 17.34
C LEU A 12 2.59 -11.52 17.52
N ALA A 13 3.37 -11.79 16.47
CA ALA A 13 4.82 -11.58 16.48
C ALA A 13 5.15 -10.13 16.83
N LEU A 14 4.46 -9.16 16.23
CA LEU A 14 4.64 -7.74 16.53
C LEU A 14 4.39 -7.42 18.00
N HIS A 15 3.34 -7.98 18.58
CA HIS A 15 2.97 -7.75 19.98
C HIS A 15 4.03 -8.32 20.94
N LEU A 16 4.64 -9.45 20.58
CA LEU A 16 5.66 -10.12 21.37
C LEU A 16 7.06 -9.51 21.20
N THR A 17 7.43 -9.10 19.98
CA THR A 17 8.78 -8.61 19.68
C THR A 17 8.92 -7.10 19.78
N ALA A 18 7.84 -6.35 19.57
CA ALA A 18 7.85 -4.89 19.51
C ALA A 18 6.54 -4.27 20.04
N PRO A 19 6.26 -4.36 21.36
CA PRO A 19 5.01 -3.87 21.95
C PRO A 19 4.78 -2.37 21.71
N ALA A 20 5.84 -1.56 21.67
CA ALA A 20 5.75 -0.14 21.33
C ALA A 20 5.32 0.11 19.87
N HIS A 21 5.70 -0.79 18.94
CA HIS A 21 5.26 -0.72 17.56
C HIS A 21 3.79 -1.12 17.42
N ALA A 22 3.37 -2.16 18.15
CA ALA A 22 1.97 -2.58 18.21
C ALA A 22 1.07 -1.48 18.80
N ALA A 23 1.50 -0.81 19.87
CA ALA A 23 0.78 0.33 20.46
C ALA A 23 0.70 1.51 19.49
N GLY A 24 1.78 1.81 18.75
CA GLY A 24 1.79 2.84 17.72
C GLY A 24 0.83 2.53 16.57
N ALA A 25 0.79 1.30 16.08
CA ALA A 25 -0.16 0.88 15.05
C ALA A 25 -1.61 0.92 15.55
N ALA A 26 -1.85 0.54 16.80
CA ALA A 26 -3.17 0.62 17.44
C ALA A 26 -3.67 2.05 17.62
N HIS A 27 -2.78 3.05 17.75
CA HIS A 27 -3.19 4.46 17.76
C HIS A 27 -3.90 4.87 16.46
N TRP A 28 -3.50 4.28 15.33
CA TRP A 28 -4.11 4.48 14.02
C TRP A 28 -5.30 3.54 13.73
N TRP A 29 -5.98 3.06 14.78
CA TRP A 29 -7.15 2.20 14.65
C TRP A 29 -8.27 2.73 13.74
N PRO A 30 -8.54 4.05 13.59
CA PRO A 30 -9.56 4.52 12.66
C PRO A 30 -9.21 4.20 11.20
N LEU A 31 -7.91 4.27 10.85
CA LEU A 31 -7.44 3.85 9.54
C LEU A 31 -7.53 2.34 9.34
N LEU A 32 -7.25 1.54 10.39
CA LEU A 32 -7.43 0.09 10.33
C LEU A 32 -8.88 -0.31 10.11
N MET A 33 -9.83 0.43 10.69
CA MET A 33 -11.26 0.25 10.44
C MET A 33 -11.62 0.59 8.99
N LEU A 34 -11.06 1.68 8.44
CA LEU A 34 -11.24 2.04 7.03
C LEU A 34 -10.71 0.95 6.09
N VAL A 35 -9.52 0.42 6.36
CA VAL A 35 -8.91 -0.71 5.62
C VAL A 35 -9.84 -1.92 5.66
N SER A 36 -10.35 -2.27 6.84
CA SER A 36 -11.27 -3.40 7.01
C SER A 36 -12.59 -3.19 6.25
N GLY A 37 -13.08 -1.95 6.20
CA GLY A 37 -14.23 -1.55 5.40
C GLY A 37 -13.99 -1.69 3.89
N LEU A 38 -12.83 -1.24 3.40
CA LEU A 38 -12.42 -1.41 1.99
C LEU A 38 -12.37 -2.88 1.59
N PHE A 39 -11.79 -3.72 2.44
CA PHE A 39 -11.74 -5.18 2.23
C PHE A 39 -13.15 -5.79 2.16
N ALA A 40 -14.06 -5.40 3.06
CA ALA A 40 -15.43 -5.88 3.05
C ALA A 40 -16.19 -5.47 1.77
N VAL A 41 -16.00 -4.23 1.30
CA VAL A 41 -16.57 -3.74 0.03
C VAL A 41 -16.00 -4.53 -1.15
N GLN A 42 -14.69 -4.78 -1.16
CA GLN A 42 -14.05 -5.58 -2.20
C GLN A 42 -14.61 -7.01 -2.24
N LEU A 43 -14.75 -7.66 -1.09
CA LEU A 43 -15.32 -9.00 -0.99
C LEU A 43 -16.78 -9.04 -1.49
N ALA A 44 -17.56 -8.00 -1.17
CA ALA A 44 -18.93 -7.87 -1.67
C ALA A 44 -19.00 -7.68 -3.19
N TRP A 45 -18.09 -6.89 -3.78
CA TRP A 45 -17.99 -6.74 -5.24
C TRP A 45 -17.55 -8.01 -5.94
N LEU A 46 -16.57 -8.73 -5.36
CA LEU A 46 -16.11 -10.02 -5.89
C LEU A 46 -17.25 -11.05 -5.93
N ARG A 47 -18.07 -11.11 -4.87
CA ARG A 47 -19.23 -12.01 -4.79
C ARG A 47 -20.36 -11.66 -5.76
N ARG A 48 -20.51 -10.39 -6.12
CA ARG A 48 -21.55 -9.90 -7.03
C ARG A 48 -21.12 -9.88 -8.50
N GLY A 49 -19.86 -10.24 -8.82
CA GLY A 49 -19.33 -10.24 -10.18
C GLY A 49 -19.26 -8.84 -10.82
N THR A 50 -19.34 -7.77 -10.04
CA THR A 50 -19.43 -6.40 -10.54
C THR A 50 -18.06 -5.72 -10.66
N ARG A 51 -17.89 -4.93 -11.73
CA ARG A 51 -16.80 -3.96 -12.01
C ARG A 51 -15.44 -4.26 -11.36
N ALA A 52 -14.71 -5.23 -11.93
CA ALA A 52 -13.36 -5.62 -11.48
C ALA A 52 -12.37 -4.45 -11.35
N GLY A 53 -12.50 -3.39 -12.17
CA GLY A 53 -11.64 -2.20 -12.08
C GLY A 53 -11.77 -1.41 -10.78
N LEU A 54 -13.00 -1.31 -10.24
CA LEU A 54 -13.21 -0.63 -8.94
C LEU A 54 -12.69 -1.48 -7.78
N ALA A 55 -12.87 -2.81 -7.85
CA ALA A 55 -12.32 -3.73 -6.87
C ALA A 55 -10.78 -3.69 -6.83
N PHE A 56 -10.14 -3.49 -7.98
CA PHE A 56 -8.68 -3.31 -8.05
C PHE A 56 -8.22 -2.00 -7.40
N GLY A 57 -8.90 -0.88 -7.70
CA GLY A 57 -8.59 0.40 -7.07
C GLY A 57 -8.78 0.38 -5.55
N ALA A 58 -9.84 -0.26 -5.07
CA ALA A 58 -10.08 -0.46 -3.65
C ALA A 58 -8.97 -1.31 -2.99
N ALA A 59 -8.52 -2.38 -3.66
CA ALA A 59 -7.43 -3.22 -3.17
C ALA A 59 -6.10 -2.44 -3.09
N ALA A 60 -5.79 -1.63 -4.09
CA ALA A 60 -4.59 -0.79 -4.09
C ALA A 60 -4.62 0.20 -2.92
N ALA A 61 -5.76 0.86 -2.71
CA ALA A 61 -5.95 1.77 -1.58
C ALA A 61 -5.83 1.06 -0.22
N GLU A 62 -6.41 -0.14 -0.08
CA GLU A 62 -6.32 -0.97 1.11
C GLU A 62 -4.85 -1.29 1.47
N VAL A 63 -4.06 -1.71 0.48
CA VAL A 63 -2.65 -2.03 0.66
C VAL A 63 -1.85 -0.77 1.05
N CYS A 64 -2.06 0.34 0.35
CA CYS A 64 -1.38 1.61 0.66
C CYS A 64 -1.68 2.09 2.09
N LEU A 65 -2.95 2.04 2.51
CA LEU A 65 -3.35 2.46 3.85
C LEU A 65 -2.80 1.51 4.93
N SER A 66 -2.83 0.20 4.67
CA SER A 66 -2.29 -0.81 5.60
C SER A 66 -0.79 -0.63 5.82
N LEU A 67 -0.03 -0.43 4.74
CA LEU A 67 1.40 -0.11 4.81
C LEU A 67 1.65 1.23 5.48
N GLY A 68 0.80 2.22 5.24
CA GLY A 68 0.86 3.52 5.90
C GLY A 68 0.70 3.42 7.42
N VAL A 69 -0.31 2.68 7.89
CA VAL A 69 -0.50 2.42 9.33
C VAL A 69 0.68 1.67 9.92
N TRP A 70 1.19 0.67 9.22
CA TRP A 70 2.37 -0.07 9.65
C TRP A 70 3.57 0.88 9.79
N LEU A 71 3.88 1.69 8.79
CA LEU A 71 4.99 2.64 8.86
C LEU A 71 4.81 3.68 9.97
N ALA A 72 3.60 4.23 10.11
CA ALA A 72 3.27 5.22 11.13
C ALA A 72 3.37 4.65 12.55
N GLY A 73 3.12 3.34 12.73
CA GLY A 73 3.24 2.67 14.02
C GLY A 73 4.68 2.52 14.53
N GLN A 74 5.70 2.61 13.67
CA GLN A 74 7.11 2.58 14.10
C GLN A 74 7.80 3.95 14.07
N TRP A 75 7.18 4.96 13.46
CA TRP A 75 7.70 6.32 13.46
C TRP A 75 8.05 6.79 14.88
N PRO A 76 9.21 7.43 15.12
CA PRO A 76 10.21 7.92 14.17
C PRO A 76 11.34 6.93 13.83
N TYR A 77 11.19 5.65 14.15
CA TYR A 77 12.21 4.63 13.92
C TYR A 77 12.02 3.91 12.58
N LEU A 78 13.10 3.71 11.83
CA LEU A 78 13.13 2.80 10.68
C LEU A 78 13.43 1.36 11.10
N VAL A 79 14.37 1.19 12.04
CA VAL A 79 14.66 -0.08 12.70
C VAL A 79 14.85 0.19 14.18
N ARG A 80 13.95 -0.31 15.02
CA ARG A 80 14.06 -0.12 16.48
C ARG A 80 15.22 -0.97 17.04
N PRO A 81 15.94 -0.47 18.06
CA PRO A 81 15.91 0.90 18.61
C PRO A 81 16.92 1.86 17.95
N THR A 82 17.79 1.36 17.07
CA THR A 82 19.07 2.02 16.71
C THR A 82 18.99 2.99 15.53
N LEU A 83 18.02 2.86 14.63
CA LEU A 83 17.92 3.69 13.42
C LEU A 83 16.67 4.58 13.47
N ARG A 84 16.88 5.88 13.70
CA ARG A 84 15.83 6.89 13.60
C ARG A 84 15.88 7.60 12.25
N ALA A 85 14.72 8.06 11.78
CA ALA A 85 14.63 8.87 10.57
C ALA A 85 15.34 10.22 10.70
N THR A 86 15.56 10.67 11.93
CA THR A 86 16.22 11.93 12.27
C THR A 86 17.73 11.80 12.44
N ASP A 87 18.25 10.57 12.52
CA ASP A 87 19.70 10.39 12.58
C ASP A 87 20.23 10.82 11.21
N ALA A 88 21.01 11.90 11.20
CA ALA A 88 21.43 12.61 10.01
C ALA A 88 22.31 11.74 9.10
N LEU A 89 21.66 10.87 8.33
CA LEU A 89 22.29 9.98 7.36
C LEU A 89 22.71 10.74 6.09
N VAL A 90 22.18 11.95 5.88
CA VAL A 90 22.33 12.70 4.64
C VAL A 90 22.40 14.21 4.89
N ASN A 91 23.27 14.91 4.16
CA ASN A 91 23.34 16.38 4.17
C ASN A 91 22.03 16.99 3.59
N GLY A 92 21.57 18.12 4.13
CA GLY A 92 20.30 18.77 3.78
C GLY A 92 20.03 18.92 2.28
N PRO A 93 21.00 19.38 1.45
CA PRO A 93 20.82 19.48 0.01
C PRO A 93 20.52 18.12 -0.66
N MET A 94 21.18 17.05 -0.21
CA MET A 94 20.97 15.71 -0.78
C MET A 94 19.61 15.14 -0.38
N TYR A 95 19.10 15.43 0.83
CA TYR A 95 17.71 15.12 1.19
C TYR A 95 16.71 15.78 0.23
N THR A 96 16.88 17.07 -0.06
CA THR A 96 15.98 17.79 -0.99
C THR A 96 16.07 17.24 -2.41
N ALA A 97 17.26 16.91 -2.89
CA ALA A 97 17.44 16.30 -4.21
C ALA A 97 16.75 14.94 -4.30
N LEU A 98 16.86 14.10 -3.25
CA LEU A 98 16.19 12.81 -3.21
C LEU A 98 14.66 12.96 -3.19
N ALA A 99 14.15 13.90 -2.41
CA ALA A 99 12.71 14.16 -2.31
C ALA A 99 12.13 14.64 -3.66
N ILE A 100 12.81 15.55 -4.36
CA ILE A 100 12.41 16.01 -5.68
C ILE A 100 12.47 14.86 -6.70
N THR A 101 13.55 14.10 -6.70
CA THR A 101 13.72 12.96 -7.63
C THR A 101 12.62 11.91 -7.42
N LEU A 102 12.29 11.60 -6.16
CA LEU A 102 11.20 10.69 -5.83
C LEU A 102 9.84 11.25 -6.27
N ALA A 103 9.59 12.54 -6.03
CA ALA A 103 8.35 13.19 -6.45
C ALA A 103 8.18 13.13 -7.98
N VAL A 104 9.20 13.54 -8.74
CA VAL A 104 9.20 13.49 -10.20
C VAL A 104 9.04 12.06 -10.71
N GLY A 105 9.76 11.10 -10.12
CA GLY A 105 9.66 9.69 -10.45
C GLY A 105 8.24 9.15 -10.25
N MET A 106 7.60 9.45 -9.12
CA MET A 106 6.23 9.03 -8.84
C MET A 106 5.21 9.71 -9.77
N THR A 107 5.39 11.00 -10.06
CA THR A 107 4.54 11.75 -11.00
C THR A 107 4.66 11.21 -12.42
N LEU A 108 5.82 10.67 -12.83
CA LEU A 108 6.00 10.03 -14.13
C LEU A 108 5.48 8.59 -14.16
N LEU A 109 5.63 7.85 -13.06
CA LEU A 109 5.25 6.44 -12.97
C LEU A 109 3.73 6.24 -13.06
N LEU A 110 2.95 7.08 -12.38
CA LEU A 110 1.48 7.05 -12.40
C LEU A 110 0.88 7.14 -13.82
N PRO A 111 1.21 8.15 -14.66
CA PRO A 111 0.70 8.24 -16.02
C PRO A 111 1.23 7.13 -16.91
N LEU A 112 2.48 6.66 -16.71
CA LEU A 112 3.03 5.54 -17.49
C LEU A 112 2.24 4.25 -17.23
N LEU A 113 1.90 3.97 -15.97
CA LEU A 113 1.09 2.81 -15.60
C LEU A 113 -0.34 2.93 -16.16
N GLY A 114 -0.92 4.14 -16.13
CA GLY A 114 -2.20 4.43 -16.76
C GLY A 114 -2.19 4.21 -18.27
N LEU A 115 -1.12 4.64 -18.95
CA LEU A 115 -0.92 4.41 -20.38
C LEU A 115 -0.79 2.92 -20.71
N PHE A 116 -0.03 2.19 -19.89
CA PHE A 116 0.13 0.74 -20.05
C PHE A 116 -1.21 0.01 -19.88
N TYR A 117 -1.98 0.36 -18.84
CA TYR A 117 -3.32 -0.16 -18.65
C TYR A 117 -4.24 0.13 -19.86
N TYR A 118 -4.21 1.36 -20.38
CA TYR A 118 -4.98 1.74 -21.55
C TYR A 118 -4.60 0.90 -22.79
N LEU A 119 -3.31 0.74 -23.05
CA LEU A 119 -2.80 0.04 -24.23
C LEU A 119 -3.07 -1.46 -24.19
N PHE A 120 -2.87 -2.10 -23.03
CA PHE A 120 -3.02 -3.56 -22.92
C PHE A 120 -4.44 -4.01 -22.57
N VAL A 121 -5.20 -3.24 -21.79
CA VAL A 121 -6.54 -3.68 -21.35
C VAL A 121 -7.63 -3.17 -22.27
N ILE A 122 -7.57 -1.91 -22.72
CA ILE A 122 -8.64 -1.32 -23.53
C ILE A 122 -8.40 -1.60 -25.01
N ARG A 123 -7.20 -1.34 -25.51
CA ARG A 123 -6.90 -1.46 -26.94
C ARG A 123 -6.75 -2.91 -27.41
N TRP A 124 -6.03 -3.75 -26.67
CA TRP A 124 -5.86 -5.17 -27.03
C TRP A 124 -7.15 -5.99 -26.85
N SER A 125 -7.94 -5.75 -25.80
CA SER A 125 -9.21 -6.47 -25.56
C SER A 125 -10.31 -6.09 -26.57
N GLY A 126 -10.29 -4.87 -27.11
CA GLY A 126 -11.17 -4.44 -28.20
C GLY A 126 -10.86 -5.09 -29.54
N GLY A 127 -9.66 -5.65 -29.70
CA GLY A 127 -9.27 -6.51 -30.82
C GLY A 127 -9.74 -7.94 -30.61
N LYS A 128 -11.06 -8.16 -30.50
CA LYS A 128 -11.58 -9.48 -30.85
C LYS A 128 -11.10 -9.77 -32.28
N MET A 129 -10.35 -10.85 -32.38
CA MET A 129 -9.86 -11.44 -33.62
C MET A 129 -10.94 -11.37 -34.70
N VAL A 130 -10.79 -10.40 -35.60
CA VAL A 130 -11.22 -10.54 -36.98
C VAL A 130 -10.34 -11.66 -37.54
N GLN A 131 -10.94 -12.84 -37.60
CA GLN A 131 -10.65 -13.96 -38.50
C GLN A 131 -9.20 -14.47 -38.60
N ALA A 132 -9.02 -15.72 -38.17
CA ALA A 132 -8.53 -16.78 -39.06
C ALA A 132 -9.12 -18.12 -38.58
#